data_AF-A0A022QNV8-F1
#
_entry.id   AF-A0A022QNV8-F1
#
_cell.length_a   1.000
_cell.length_b   1.000
_cell.length_c   1.000
_cell.angle_alpha   90.00
_cell.angle_beta   90.00
_cell.angle_gamma   90.00
#
_symmetry.space_group_name_H-M   'P 1'
#
loop_
_entity.id
_entity.type
_entity.pdbx_description
1 polymer ?
#
loop_
_entity_poly.entity_id
_entity_poly.type
_entity_poly.pdbx_seq_one_letter_code
_entity_poly.pdbx_strand_id
1 'polypeptide(L)' 'MGGGMEMRKNHWIEEWATARENLEHHFRWTRRNLALAGIFGIAVPVLVYKGIYRQRFCQSSPFSYDDI' A
#
# COMPACT_ATOMS: atom_id res chain seq x y z
N MET A 1 -3.67 -37.32 2.84
CA MET A 1 -4.11 -35.92 2.64
C MET A 1 -5.48 -36.00 1.97
N GLY A 2 -6.53 -35.58 2.67
CA GLY A 2 -7.93 -35.84 2.29
C GLY A 2 -8.27 -35.26 0.93
N GLY A 3 -8.40 -36.15 -0.06
CA GLY A 3 -9.02 -35.86 -1.35
C GLY A 3 -10.51 -35.62 -1.13
N GLY A 4 -10.99 -34.47 -1.61
CA GLY A 4 -12.38 -34.10 -1.41
C GLY A 4 -12.66 -32.65 -1.77
N MET A 5 -12.47 -32.29 -3.04
CA MET A 5 -13.15 -31.14 -3.65
C MET A 5 -13.29 -31.40 -5.15
N GLU A 6 -14.18 -32.33 -5.51
CA GLU A 6 -14.65 -32.52 -6.89
C GLU A 6 -15.67 -31.43 -7.26
N MET A 7 -15.32 -30.16 -7.02
CA MET A 7 -15.98 -29.05 -7.69
C MET A 7 -15.45 -28.99 -9.12
N ARG A 8 -16.27 -28.56 -10.09
CA ARG A 8 -15.76 -28.27 -11.45
C ARG A 8 -14.79 -27.10 -11.37
N LYS A 9 -13.52 -27.42 -11.14
CA LYS A 9 -12.39 -26.50 -11.08
C LYS A 9 -12.32 -25.79 -12.43
N ASN A 10 -12.60 -24.49 -12.40
CA ASN A 10 -12.43 -23.67 -13.57
C ASN A 10 -10.93 -23.39 -13.70
N HIS A 11 -10.33 -24.00 -14.72
CA HIS A 11 -8.91 -23.86 -15.05
C HIS A 11 -8.43 -22.39 -14.99
N TRP A 12 -9.22 -21.46 -15.54
CA TRP A 12 -8.88 -20.04 -15.55
C TRP A 12 -8.81 -19.42 -14.14
N ILE A 13 -9.65 -19.90 -13.22
CA ILE A 13 -9.69 -19.40 -11.83
C ILE A 13 -8.50 -19.96 -11.04
N GLU A 14 -8.18 -21.23 -11.25
CA GLU A 14 -7.05 -21.88 -10.57
C GLU A 14 -5.71 -21.27 -11.02
N GLU A 15 -5.50 -21.10 -12.33
CA GLU A 15 -4.29 -20.45 -12.84
C GLU A 15 -4.14 -19.01 -12.33
N TRP A 16 -5.24 -18.25 -12.29
CA TRP A 16 -5.22 -16.89 -11.76
C TRP A 16 -4.89 -16.85 -10.27
N ALA A 17 -5.48 -17.75 -9.46
CA ALA A 17 -5.17 -17.88 -8.05
C ALA A 17 -3.70 -18.26 -7.84
N THR A 18 -3.20 -19.27 -8.57
CA THR A 18 -1.81 -19.70 -8.52
C THR A 18 -0.84 -18.61 -8.92
N ALA A 19 -1.16 -17.79 -9.93
CA ALA A 19 -0.31 -16.67 -10.34
C ALA A 19 -0.24 -15.55 -9.27
N ARG A 20 -1.31 -15.33 -8.51
CA ARG A 20 -1.34 -14.36 -7.40
C ARG A 20 -0.55 -14.84 -6.18
N GLU A 21 -0.66 -16.11 -5.86
CA GLU A 21 0.07 -16.72 -4.74
C GLU A 21 1.58 -16.73 -5.00
N ASN A 22 2.00 -16.90 -6.25
CA ASN A 22 3.42 -16.97 -6.64
C ASN A 22 3.99 -15.64 -7.16
N LEU A 23 3.29 -14.52 -6.94
CA LEU A 23 3.67 -13.21 -7.51
C LEU A 23 5.07 -12.76 -7.04
N GLU A 24 5.46 -13.15 -5.83
CA GLU A 24 6.79 -12.90 -5.26
C GLU A 24 7.94 -13.54 -6.04
N HIS A 25 7.72 -14.75 -6.60
CA HIS A 25 8.74 -15.44 -7.41
C HIS A 25 8.97 -14.77 -8.76
N HIS A 26 7.94 -14.10 -9.29
CA HIS A 26 8.00 -13.38 -10.56
C HIS A 26 8.33 -11.89 -10.39
N PHE A 27 8.46 -11.41 -9.15
CA PHE A 27 8.76 -10.02 -8.87
C PHE A 27 10.17 -9.65 -9.34
N ARG A 28 10.28 -8.48 -9.98
CA ARG A 28 11.55 -7.94 -10.48
C ARG A 28 11.71 -6.48 -10.11
N TRP A 29 12.91 -6.09 -9.72
CA TRP A 29 13.27 -4.70 -9.51
C TRP A 29 13.44 -3.97 -10.84
N THR A 30 12.33 -3.50 -11.39
CA THR A 30 12.30 -2.62 -12.56
C THR A 30 12.20 -1.16 -12.14
N ARG A 31 12.54 -0.22 -13.04
CA ARG A 31 12.40 1.22 -12.76
C ARG A 31 10.98 1.61 -12.35
N ARG A 32 9.96 0.98 -12.96
CA ARG A 32 8.55 1.19 -12.60
C ARG A 32 8.24 0.67 -11.19
N ASN A 33 8.69 -0.54 -10.86
CA ASN A 33 8.43 -1.13 -9.53
C ASN A 33 9.17 -0.38 -8.42
N LEU A 34 10.38 0.10 -8.68
CA LEU A 34 11.12 0.97 -7.76
C LEU A 34 10.41 2.32 -7.55
N ALA A 35 9.90 2.93 -8.63
CA ALA A 35 9.12 4.17 -8.51
C ALA A 35 7.85 3.96 -7.67
N LEU A 36 7.12 2.86 -7.90
CA LEU A 36 5.94 2.52 -7.11
C LEU A 36 6.29 2.27 -5.64
N ALA A 37 7.37 1.53 -5.36
CA ALA A 37 7.85 1.30 -4.01
C ALA A 37 8.24 2.61 -3.31
N GLY A 38 8.90 3.54 -4.01
CA GLY A 38 9.24 4.86 -3.45
C GLY A 38 8.01 5.74 -3.19
N ILE A 39 7.05 5.77 -4.10
CA ILE A 39 5.82 6.55 -3.94
C ILE A 39 5.00 6.03 -2.75
N PHE A 40 4.68 4.74 -2.73
CA PHE A 40 3.81 4.17 -1.71
C PHE A 40 4.53 3.86 -0.40
N GLY A 41 5.83 3.52 -0.44
CA GLY A 41 6.62 3.22 0.75
C GLY A 41 7.18 4.44 1.46
N ILE A 42 7.40 5.56 0.75
CA ILE A 42 8.04 6.76 1.32
C ILE A 42 7.18 8.01 1.12
N ALA A 43 6.85 8.35 -0.12
CA ALA A 43 6.23 9.64 -0.42
C ALA A 43 4.85 9.79 0.24
N VAL A 44 3.99 8.77 0.12
CA VAL A 44 2.65 8.78 0.72
C VAL A 44 2.70 8.89 2.24
N PRO A 45 3.44 8.04 2.99
CA PRO A 45 3.58 8.18 4.44
C PRO A 45 4.09 9.56 4.90
N VAL A 46 5.09 10.11 4.21
CA VAL A 46 5.65 11.43 4.55
C VAL A 46 4.64 12.55 4.33
N LEU A 47 3.91 12.52 3.21
CA LEU A 47 2.86 13.50 2.92
C LEU A 47 1.71 13.43 3.92
N VAL A 48 1.29 12.22 4.30
CA VAL A 48 0.27 12.00 5.33
C VAL A 48 0.74 12.54 6.68
N TYR A 49 1.97 12.20 7.10
CA TYR A 49 2.54 12.71 8.34
C TYR A 49 2.59 14.24 8.36
N LYS A 50 3.11 14.85 7.29
CA LYS A 50 3.19 16.32 7.17
C LYS A 50 1.81 16.97 7.18
N GLY A 51 0.82 16.35 6.53
CA GLY A 51 -0.57 16.81 6.53
C GLY A 51 -1.17 16.82 7.94
N ILE A 52 -1.05 15.70 8.67
CA ILE A 52 -1.53 15.57 10.04
C ILE A 52 -0.81 16.53 10.98
N TYR A 53 0.52 16.64 10.87
CA TYR A 53 1.32 17.53 11.69
C TYR A 53 0.92 18.99 11.47
N ARG A 54 0.79 19.43 10.21
CA ARG A 54 0.34 20.79 9.89
C ARG A 54 -1.07 21.08 10.41
N GLN A 55 -1.98 20.12 10.30
CA GLN A 55 -3.33 20.25 10.85
C GLN A 55 -3.27 20.37 12.37
N ARG A 56 -2.46 19.56 13.05
CA ARG A 56 -2.29 19.60 14.50
C ARG A 56 -1.71 20.93 14.98
N PHE A 57 -0.70 21.47 14.30
CA PHE A 57 -0.10 22.78 14.62
C PHE A 57 -1.08 23.94 14.42
N CYS A 58 -1.88 23.90 13.36
CA CYS A 58 -2.91 24.91 13.10
C CYS A 58 -4.07 24.85 14.11
N GLN A 59 -4.31 23.68 14.71
CA GLN A 59 -5.35 23.48 15.72
C GLN A 59 -4.84 23.70 17.16
N SER A 60 -3.54 23.55 17.39
CA SER A 60 -2.88 23.76 18.69
C SER A 60 -2.39 25.18 18.93
N SER A 61 -2.64 26.11 18.01
CA SER A 61 -2.51 27.56 18.26
C SER A 61 -3.88 28.17 18.61
N PRO A 62 -4.39 28.01 19.85
CA PRO A 62 -5.32 28.99 20.38
C PRO A 62 -4.52 30.24 20.76
N PHE A 63 -4.93 31.38 20.22
CA PHE A 63 -4.45 32.72 20.54
C PHE A 63 -3.16 33.17 19.82
N SER A 64 -3.34 34.14 18.92
CA SER A 64 -2.31 34.98 18.34
C SER A 64 -1.40 35.57 19.42
N TYR A 65 -0.09 35.47 19.24
CA TYR A 65 0.92 36.27 19.95
C TYR A 65 1.38 37.42 19.05
N ASP A 66 0.42 38.17 18.50
CA ASP A 66 0.69 39.38 17.70
C ASP A 66 0.01 40.63 18.31
N ASP A 67 -0.56 40.51 19.52
CA ASP A 67 -1.25 41.60 20.25
C ASP A 67 -0.57 41.92 21.62
N ILE A 68 0.77 41.93 21.69
CA ILE A 68 1.54 42.54 22.80
C ILE A 68 2.76 43.27 22.24
#